data_AF-A0A746XAD6-F1
#
_entry.id   AF-A0A746XAD6-F1
#
_cell.length_a   1.000
_cell.length_b   1.000
_cell.length_c   1.000
_cell.angle_alpha   90.00
_cell.angle_beta   90.00
_cell.angle_gamma   90.00
#
_symmetry.space_group_name_H-M   'P 1'
#
loop_
_entity.id
_entity.type
_entity.pdbx_description
1 polymer ?
#
loop_
_entity_poly.entity_id
_entity_poly.type
_entity_poly.pdbx_seq_one_letter_code
_entity_poly.pdbx_strand_id
1 'polypeptide(L)'
;MSELSQLSPQPLWDIFAKICSIPHPSYHEEQLAEHIVSWAKEKGLYVDRDQVGNILIRKPATAGMENRKPVVLQAHLDMVPQKNSDTVHDFTTDPIRPYIDDEWVKARGTTLGADNGIGMASALAVLADDNVVHGPLEVLLTMTEEAGMDGAFGLQSGWLQADILINTDSEEEGEIYMGCAGGIDFTSNLPLTREAVPAGFACFKLTLKGLKGGHSGGEIHLGLGNANKLLARFLAGHAEELDLRLIDFNGGTLRNAIPREAFATLAVATDNVGALKTLVNAYQDILKNELAEKEKNLTLQLNEVASDKAALTAPSRDTFVRLLNATPNGVIRNSDVAKGVVETSLNVGVVTMSDANVEIHCLIRSLIDSGKDYVVSMLDSLGKLAGAKTEAKGSY
;
A
#
# COMPACT_ATOMS: atom_id res chain seq x y z
N MET A 1 -28.08 21.93 13.23
CA MET A 1 -27.83 21.77 11.79
C MET A 1 -26.32 21.67 11.61
N SER A 2 -25.87 20.72 10.80
CA SER A 2 -24.44 20.54 10.50
C SER A 2 -23.92 21.75 9.71
N GLU A 3 -22.65 22.13 9.84
CA GLU A 3 -22.03 23.13 8.94
C GLU A 3 -22.14 22.70 7.47
N LEU A 4 -22.13 21.39 7.23
CA LEU A 4 -22.25 20.79 5.90
C LEU A 4 -23.62 21.01 5.26
N SER A 5 -24.65 21.34 6.04
CA SER A 5 -26.01 21.54 5.51
C SER A 5 -26.17 22.85 4.71
N GLN A 6 -25.07 23.52 4.39
CA GLN A 6 -25.03 24.71 3.53
C GLN A 6 -24.45 24.39 2.15
N LEU A 7 -23.96 23.16 1.93
CA LEU A 7 -23.28 22.74 0.72
C LEU A 7 -24.25 22.12 -0.29
N SER A 8 -23.91 22.21 -1.58
CA SER A 8 -24.67 21.63 -2.68
C SER A 8 -23.90 20.44 -3.28
N PRO A 9 -24.58 19.35 -3.70
CA PRO A 9 -26.01 19.09 -3.59
C PRO A 9 -26.44 18.72 -2.16
N GLN A 10 -27.48 19.39 -1.66
CA GLN A 10 -27.91 19.31 -0.25
C GLN A 10 -28.21 17.89 0.26
N PRO A 11 -28.94 17.01 -0.48
CA PRO A 11 -29.26 15.68 0.02
C PRO A 11 -28.02 14.83 0.33
N LEU A 12 -26.98 14.96 -0.48
CA LEU A 12 -25.71 14.25 -0.27
C LEU A 12 -25.04 14.73 1.01
N TRP A 13 -24.90 16.05 1.19
CA TRP A 13 -24.21 16.62 2.35
C TRP A 13 -24.93 16.38 3.67
N ASP A 14 -26.26 16.33 3.66
CA ASP A 14 -27.06 15.96 4.84
C ASP A 14 -26.85 14.48 5.21
N ILE A 15 -26.79 13.59 4.22
CA ILE A 15 -26.49 12.17 4.44
C ILE A 15 -25.04 12.00 4.92
N PHE A 16 -24.08 12.70 4.33
CA PHE A 16 -22.67 12.64 4.76
C PHE A 16 -22.48 13.17 6.18
N ALA A 17 -23.19 14.24 6.57
CA ALA A 17 -23.22 14.70 7.95
C ALA A 17 -23.79 13.65 8.91
N LYS A 18 -24.79 12.88 8.46
CA LYS A 18 -25.37 11.79 9.24
C LYS A 18 -24.39 10.62 9.39
N ILE A 19 -23.69 10.24 8.33
CA ILE A 19 -22.61 9.24 8.34
C ILE A 19 -21.53 9.66 9.34
N CYS A 20 -21.01 10.89 9.25
CA CYS A 20 -20.03 11.43 10.22
C CYS A 20 -20.51 11.36 11.68
N SER A 21 -21.82 11.47 11.92
CA SER A 21 -22.38 11.45 13.27
C SER A 21 -22.47 10.07 13.92
N ILE A 22 -22.25 9.00 13.15
CA ILE A 22 -22.29 7.61 13.61
C ILE A 22 -20.86 7.06 13.48
N PRO A 23 -20.21 6.66 14.58
CA PRO A 23 -18.90 6.01 14.51
C PRO A 23 -18.96 4.74 13.63
N HIS A 24 -18.04 4.63 12.67
CA HIS A 24 -18.00 3.53 11.68
C HIS A 24 -16.57 3.13 11.26
N PRO A 25 -15.58 3.01 12.18
CA PRO A 25 -14.25 2.56 11.78
C PRO A 25 -14.30 1.09 11.33
N SER A 26 -13.30 0.65 10.56
CA SER A 26 -13.18 -0.75 10.12
C SER A 26 -13.37 -1.73 11.28
N TYR A 27 -14.15 -2.79 11.03
CA TYR A 27 -14.65 -3.78 12.01
C TYR A 27 -15.73 -3.31 13.00
N HIS A 28 -16.19 -2.05 12.93
CA HIS A 28 -17.25 -1.50 13.79
C HIS A 28 -18.36 -0.81 12.99
N GLU A 29 -18.66 -1.32 11.79
CA GLU A 29 -19.60 -0.74 10.83
C GLU A 29 -21.08 -0.93 11.24
N GLU A 30 -21.36 -1.83 12.19
CA GLU A 30 -22.70 -2.33 12.48
C GLU A 30 -23.71 -1.22 12.84
N GLN A 31 -23.30 -0.21 13.61
CA GLN A 31 -24.20 0.88 13.97
C GLN A 31 -24.66 1.69 12.76
N LEU A 32 -23.76 1.95 11.80
CA LEU A 32 -24.09 2.63 10.56
C LEU A 32 -24.90 1.72 9.64
N ALA A 33 -24.55 0.43 9.58
CA ALA A 33 -25.29 -0.57 8.81
C ALA A 33 -26.75 -0.68 9.25
N GLU A 34 -27.01 -0.81 10.55
CA GLU A 34 -28.37 -0.84 11.11
C GLU A 34 -29.15 0.44 10.82
N HIS A 35 -28.48 1.60 10.90
CA HIS A 35 -29.08 2.88 10.56
C HIS A 35 -29.54 2.93 9.10
N ILE A 36 -28.68 2.52 8.16
CA ILE A 36 -28.98 2.52 6.72
C ILE A 36 -30.09 1.50 6.39
N VAL A 37 -30.05 0.30 6.98
CA VAL A 37 -31.10 -0.72 6.80
C VAL A 37 -32.45 -0.22 7.29
N SER A 38 -32.48 0.42 8.47
CA SER A 38 -33.71 0.99 9.02
C SER A 38 -34.24 2.13 8.14
N TRP A 39 -33.37 3.03 7.71
CA TRP A 39 -33.70 4.11 6.79
C TRP A 39 -34.27 3.61 5.46
N ALA A 40 -33.69 2.56 4.87
CA ALA A 40 -34.18 1.98 3.61
C ALA A 40 -35.57 1.36 3.78
N LYS A 41 -35.83 0.67 4.91
CA LYS A 41 -37.16 0.14 5.26
C LYS A 41 -38.19 1.25 5.44
N GLU A 42 -37.84 2.34 6.11
CA GLU A 42 -38.71 3.51 6.28
C GLU A 42 -39.08 4.17 4.95
N LYS A 43 -38.17 4.14 3.97
CA LYS A 43 -38.39 4.58 2.59
C LYS A 43 -39.17 3.58 1.74
N GLY A 44 -39.50 2.39 2.27
CA GLY A 44 -40.21 1.33 1.54
C GLY A 44 -39.36 0.67 0.46
N LEU A 45 -38.04 0.78 0.53
CA LEU A 45 -37.11 0.13 -0.39
C LEU A 45 -36.89 -1.33 0.02
N TYR A 46 -36.62 -2.20 -0.96
CA TYR A 46 -36.09 -3.52 -0.64
C TYR A 46 -34.68 -3.35 -0.08
N VAL A 47 -34.39 -4.03 1.03
CA VAL A 47 -33.09 -4.03 1.66
C VAL A 47 -32.82 -5.39 2.30
N ASP A 48 -31.61 -5.88 2.12
CA ASP A 48 -31.18 -7.19 2.62
C ASP A 48 -29.70 -7.15 3.00
N ARG A 49 -29.26 -8.13 3.79
CA ARG A 49 -27.84 -8.31 4.16
C ARG A 49 -27.38 -9.72 3.83
N ASP A 50 -26.16 -9.85 3.32
CA ASP A 50 -25.55 -11.16 3.09
C ASP A 50 -24.87 -11.70 4.35
N GLN A 51 -24.22 -12.87 4.24
CA GLN A 51 -23.60 -13.56 5.38
C GLN A 51 -22.40 -12.81 5.97
N VAL A 52 -21.72 -11.98 5.18
CA VAL A 52 -20.57 -11.18 5.64
C VAL A 52 -20.97 -9.78 6.07
N GLY A 53 -22.26 -9.45 5.97
CA GLY A 53 -22.84 -8.22 6.51
C GLY A 53 -22.97 -7.09 5.51
N ASN A 54 -22.61 -7.29 4.23
CA ASN A 54 -22.81 -6.32 3.17
C ASN A 54 -24.30 -5.95 3.08
N ILE A 55 -24.61 -4.75 2.62
CA ILE A 55 -25.99 -4.26 2.47
C ILE A 55 -26.31 -4.14 0.98
N LEU A 56 -27.45 -4.69 0.58
CA LEU A 56 -28.01 -4.49 -0.75
C LEU A 56 -29.35 -3.79 -0.65
N ILE A 57 -29.48 -2.62 -1.28
CA ILE A 57 -30.73 -1.87 -1.40
C ILE A 57 -31.17 -1.86 -2.85
N ARG A 58 -32.47 -2.00 -3.13
CA ARG A 58 -33.02 -1.93 -4.50
C ARG A 58 -34.09 -0.86 -4.62
N LYS A 59 -34.04 -0.09 -5.70
CA LYS A 59 -35.06 0.87 -6.12
C LYS A 59 -35.49 0.55 -7.57
N PRO A 60 -36.80 0.44 -7.86
CA PRO A 60 -37.27 0.20 -9.22
C PRO A 60 -36.92 1.37 -10.14
N ALA A 61 -36.94 1.15 -11.45
CA ALA A 61 -36.72 2.21 -12.42
C ALA A 61 -37.74 3.34 -12.29
N THR A 62 -37.33 4.56 -12.61
CA THR A 62 -38.27 5.65 -12.82
C THR A 62 -39.07 5.44 -14.11
N ALA A 63 -40.21 6.11 -14.22
CA ALA A 63 -41.12 5.96 -15.35
C ALA A 63 -40.40 6.20 -16.70
N GLY A 64 -40.49 5.22 -17.60
CA GLY A 64 -39.87 5.27 -18.93
C GLY A 64 -38.43 4.73 -18.99
N MET A 65 -37.88 4.27 -17.87
CA MET A 65 -36.52 3.70 -17.76
C MET A 65 -36.51 2.21 -17.41
N GLU A 66 -37.67 1.55 -17.43
CA GLU A 66 -37.85 0.14 -17.03
C GLU A 66 -37.07 -0.84 -17.92
N ASN A 67 -36.87 -0.48 -19.20
CA ASN A 67 -36.15 -1.31 -20.17
C ASN A 67 -34.62 -1.01 -20.23
N ARG A 68 -34.09 -0.27 -19.26
CA ARG A 68 -32.65 0.01 -19.16
C ARG A 68 -31.94 -1.10 -18.39
N LYS A 69 -30.63 -1.23 -18.65
CA LYS A 69 -29.80 -2.17 -17.90
C LYS A 69 -29.79 -1.79 -16.41
N PRO A 70 -29.95 -2.75 -15.48
CA PRO A 70 -29.80 -2.47 -14.07
C PRO A 70 -28.35 -2.07 -13.75
N VAL A 71 -28.20 -1.11 -12.83
CA VAL A 71 -26.92 -0.56 -12.39
C VAL A 71 -26.80 -0.77 -10.88
N VAL A 72 -25.62 -1.13 -10.39
CA VAL A 72 -25.28 -1.10 -8.97
C VAL A 72 -24.31 0.05 -8.70
N LEU A 73 -24.65 0.92 -7.75
CA LEU A 73 -23.72 1.87 -7.17
C LEU A 73 -23.07 1.20 -5.95
N GLN A 74 -21.74 1.21 -5.87
CA GLN A 74 -21.03 0.55 -4.79
C GLN A 74 -20.08 1.50 -4.06
N ALA A 75 -20.17 1.45 -2.74
CA ALA A 75 -19.32 2.13 -1.77
C ALA A 75 -18.97 1.17 -0.63
N HIS A 76 -17.96 1.46 0.19
CA HIS A 76 -17.70 0.73 1.44
C HIS A 76 -18.24 1.48 2.66
N LEU A 77 -18.51 0.74 3.73
CA LEU A 77 -19.16 1.24 4.95
C LEU A 77 -18.17 1.83 5.95
N ASP A 78 -16.94 1.32 5.96
CA ASP A 78 -15.97 1.65 6.98
C ASP A 78 -15.16 2.91 6.68
N MET A 79 -14.37 3.33 7.67
CA MET A 79 -13.39 4.38 7.52
C MET A 79 -12.10 4.02 8.27
N VAL A 80 -10.97 4.56 7.79
CA VAL A 80 -9.67 4.41 8.48
C VAL A 80 -9.64 5.20 9.78
N PRO A 81 -9.39 4.58 10.95
CA PRO A 81 -9.34 5.28 12.25
C PRO A 81 -7.95 5.86 12.56
N GLN A 82 -7.63 7.06 12.03
CA GLN A 82 -6.36 7.74 12.30
C GLN A 82 -6.58 9.14 12.86
N LYS A 83 -5.82 9.49 13.90
CA LYS A 83 -5.92 10.78 14.60
C LYS A 83 -4.57 11.41 14.87
N ASN A 84 -4.56 12.72 15.03
CA ASN A 84 -3.37 13.45 15.47
C ASN A 84 -2.99 13.01 16.89
N SER A 85 -1.69 13.03 17.20
CA SER A 85 -1.15 12.52 18.47
C SER A 85 -1.70 13.22 19.71
N ASP A 86 -2.11 14.48 19.58
CA ASP A 86 -2.66 15.33 20.64
C ASP A 86 -4.19 15.28 20.73
N THR A 87 -4.85 14.55 19.83
CA THR A 87 -6.32 14.47 19.77
C THR A 87 -6.86 13.32 20.62
N VAL A 88 -7.75 13.66 21.56
CA VAL A 88 -8.53 12.68 22.32
C VAL A 88 -9.82 12.40 21.55
N HIS A 89 -9.89 11.20 20.98
CA HIS A 89 -11.01 10.70 20.19
C HIS A 89 -11.00 9.17 20.24
N ASP A 90 -12.14 8.57 20.56
CA ASP A 90 -12.37 7.13 20.49
C ASP A 90 -13.26 6.83 19.28
N PHE A 91 -12.69 6.25 18.23
CA PHE A 91 -13.40 5.95 16.98
C PHE A 91 -14.55 4.96 17.15
N THR A 92 -14.62 4.20 18.24
CA THR A 92 -15.71 3.25 18.46
C THR A 92 -16.96 3.89 19.06
N THR A 93 -16.85 5.12 19.58
CA THR A 93 -17.95 5.81 20.29
C THR A 93 -18.16 7.25 19.88
N ASP A 94 -17.11 7.96 19.49
CA ASP A 94 -17.13 9.39 19.24
C ASP A 94 -17.45 9.69 17.77
N PRO A 95 -18.35 10.64 17.47
CA PRO A 95 -18.66 11.03 16.10
C PRO A 95 -17.50 11.81 15.47
N ILE A 96 -17.38 11.70 14.15
CA ILE A 96 -16.51 12.57 13.36
C ILE A 96 -17.08 13.99 13.36
N ARG A 97 -16.20 14.98 13.52
CA ARG A 97 -16.54 16.40 13.58
C ARG A 97 -16.07 17.09 12.30
N PRO A 98 -16.87 17.05 11.21
CA PRO A 98 -16.52 17.71 9.97
C PRO A 98 -16.62 19.24 10.12
N TYR A 99 -15.84 19.96 9.34
CA TYR A 99 -15.89 21.41 9.22
C TYR A 99 -15.46 21.86 7.82
N ILE A 100 -15.90 23.07 7.44
CA ILE A 100 -15.53 23.69 6.17
C ILE A 100 -14.26 24.54 6.38
N ASP A 101 -13.27 24.33 5.51
CA ASP A 101 -11.98 25.04 5.45
C ASP A 101 -11.76 25.56 4.03
N ASP A 102 -12.30 26.75 3.76
CA ASP A 102 -12.38 27.33 2.42
C ASP A 102 -13.06 26.39 1.41
N GLU A 103 -12.30 25.88 0.44
CA GLU A 103 -12.77 24.97 -0.61
C GLU A 103 -12.82 23.50 -0.16
N TRP A 104 -12.37 23.20 1.06
CA TRP A 104 -12.22 21.83 1.57
C TRP A 104 -13.17 21.54 2.72
N VAL A 105 -13.55 20.26 2.84
CA VAL A 105 -14.15 19.72 4.07
C VAL A 105 -13.12 18.85 4.76
N LYS A 106 -12.95 19.04 6.08
CA LYS A 106 -11.96 18.33 6.91
C LYS A 106 -12.58 17.88 8.22
N ALA A 107 -11.91 16.99 8.95
CA ALA A 107 -12.31 16.62 10.30
C ALA A 107 -11.33 17.17 11.36
N ARG A 108 -11.87 17.47 12.55
CA ARG A 108 -11.09 18.05 13.66
C ARG A 108 -10.15 17.02 14.28
N GLY A 109 -8.88 17.02 13.85
CA GLY A 109 -7.80 16.24 14.48
C GLY A 109 -7.85 14.73 14.19
N THR A 110 -8.64 14.32 13.19
CA THR A 110 -8.91 12.94 12.85
C THR A 110 -9.13 12.80 11.33
N THR A 111 -9.10 11.58 10.81
CA THR A 111 -9.58 11.25 9.47
C THR A 111 -11.05 11.62 9.32
N LEU A 112 -11.43 12.05 8.12
CA LEU A 112 -12.79 12.52 7.84
C LEU A 112 -13.75 11.37 7.50
N GLY A 113 -13.25 10.26 6.93
CA GLY A 113 -14.10 9.22 6.33
C GLY A 113 -14.82 9.72 5.07
N ALA A 114 -14.24 10.70 4.37
CA ALA A 114 -14.74 11.11 3.05
C ALA A 114 -14.62 9.96 2.04
N ASP A 115 -13.56 9.18 2.18
CA ASP A 115 -13.43 7.86 1.56
C ASP A 115 -13.98 6.77 2.53
N ASN A 116 -15.03 6.00 2.20
CA ASN A 116 -15.95 6.19 1.05
C ASN A 116 -17.27 6.88 1.42
N GLY A 117 -17.29 7.65 2.52
CA GLY A 117 -18.50 8.31 2.99
C GLY A 117 -19.15 9.27 1.97
N ILE A 118 -18.39 9.95 1.10
CA ILE A 118 -18.94 10.79 0.03
C ILE A 118 -19.60 9.93 -1.06
N GLY A 119 -18.93 8.85 -1.49
CA GLY A 119 -19.46 7.89 -2.45
C GLY A 119 -20.74 7.22 -1.94
N MET A 120 -20.70 6.70 -0.71
CA MET A 120 -21.87 6.15 -0.02
C MET A 120 -23.01 7.18 0.11
N ALA A 121 -22.71 8.41 0.55
CA ALA A 121 -23.72 9.46 0.66
C ALA A 121 -24.36 9.79 -0.69
N SER A 122 -23.58 9.78 -1.77
CA SER A 122 -24.09 10.00 -3.13
C SER A 122 -25.07 8.90 -3.58
N ALA A 123 -24.74 7.63 -3.32
CA ALA A 123 -25.59 6.50 -3.67
C ALA A 123 -26.91 6.52 -2.89
N LEU A 124 -26.85 6.82 -1.59
CA LEU A 124 -28.03 6.99 -0.75
C LEU A 124 -28.87 8.22 -1.15
N ALA A 125 -28.24 9.31 -1.59
CA ALA A 125 -28.93 10.49 -2.10
C ALA A 125 -29.74 10.18 -3.37
N VAL A 126 -29.17 9.40 -4.31
CA VAL A 126 -29.89 8.94 -5.52
C VAL A 126 -31.09 8.05 -5.16
N LEU A 127 -30.96 7.19 -4.14
CA LEU A 127 -32.09 6.42 -3.64
C LEU A 127 -33.18 7.32 -3.03
N ALA A 128 -32.79 8.39 -2.33
CA ALA A 128 -33.68 9.29 -1.62
C ALA A 128 -34.42 10.29 -2.51
N ASP A 129 -33.80 10.69 -3.63
CA ASP A 129 -34.32 11.73 -4.53
C ASP A 129 -35.24 11.13 -5.60
N ASP A 130 -36.48 11.61 -5.64
CA ASP A 130 -37.49 11.19 -6.62
C ASP A 130 -37.31 11.89 -7.98
N ASN A 131 -36.46 12.93 -8.05
CA ASN A 131 -36.24 13.71 -9.28
C ASN A 131 -35.11 13.13 -10.15
N VAL A 132 -34.29 12.23 -9.61
CA VAL A 132 -33.21 11.59 -10.37
C VAL A 132 -33.82 10.54 -11.29
N VAL A 133 -33.63 10.70 -12.61
CA VAL A 133 -34.10 9.74 -13.61
C VAL A 133 -33.10 8.58 -13.71
N HIS A 134 -33.54 7.35 -13.42
CA HIS A 134 -32.67 6.17 -13.41
C HIS A 134 -33.40 4.90 -13.87
N GLY A 135 -32.64 3.93 -14.39
CA GLY A 135 -33.12 2.56 -14.63
C GLY A 135 -33.29 1.77 -13.33
N PRO A 136 -33.46 0.44 -13.38
CA PRO A 136 -33.45 -0.38 -12.18
C PRO A 136 -32.13 -0.18 -11.42
N LEU A 137 -32.20 0.14 -10.13
CA LEU A 137 -31.03 0.56 -9.36
C LEU A 137 -30.82 -0.35 -8.15
N GLU A 138 -29.58 -0.78 -7.98
CA GLU A 138 -29.08 -1.43 -6.78
C GLU A 138 -28.04 -0.52 -6.10
N VAL A 139 -27.96 -0.56 -4.78
CA VAL A 139 -26.85 0.04 -4.02
C VAL A 139 -26.25 -1.07 -3.17
N LEU A 140 -24.96 -1.33 -3.37
CA LEU A 140 -24.17 -2.29 -2.60
C LEU A 140 -23.26 -1.52 -1.66
N LEU A 141 -23.38 -1.75 -0.35
CA LEU A 141 -22.46 -1.20 0.65
C LEU A 141 -21.67 -2.33 1.27
N THR A 142 -20.36 -2.35 1.03
CA THR A 142 -19.48 -3.45 1.44
C THR A 142 -18.87 -3.22 2.81
N MET A 143 -18.63 -4.31 3.54
CA MET A 143 -17.95 -4.30 4.84
C MET A 143 -16.43 -4.29 4.68
N THR A 144 -15.74 -3.54 5.56
CA THR A 144 -14.31 -3.72 5.88
C THR A 144 -13.39 -3.71 4.65
N GLU A 145 -13.41 -2.63 3.86
CA GLU A 145 -12.46 -2.43 2.74
C GLU A 145 -11.03 -2.29 3.29
N GLU A 146 -10.88 -1.39 4.26
CA GLU A 146 -9.57 -0.84 4.69
C GLU A 146 -8.74 -1.84 5.50
N ALA A 147 -9.37 -2.92 5.96
CA ALA A 147 -8.76 -3.95 6.78
C ALA A 147 -8.80 -5.36 6.14
N GLY A 148 -8.94 -5.45 4.81
CA GLY A 148 -8.76 -6.71 4.09
C GLY A 148 -9.79 -7.01 3.01
N MET A 149 -10.71 -6.08 2.73
CA MET A 149 -11.78 -6.23 1.74
C MET A 149 -12.69 -7.43 2.02
N ASP A 150 -12.93 -7.74 3.31
CA ASP A 150 -13.66 -8.93 3.75
C ASP A 150 -15.08 -8.99 3.14
N GLY A 151 -15.75 -7.84 3.06
CA GLY A 151 -17.06 -7.72 2.43
C GLY A 151 -17.02 -7.97 0.93
N ALA A 152 -16.01 -7.47 0.22
CA ALA A 152 -15.88 -7.68 -1.23
C ALA A 152 -15.61 -9.15 -1.57
N PHE A 153 -14.73 -9.81 -0.83
CA PHE A 153 -14.43 -11.24 -1.02
C PHE A 153 -15.58 -12.16 -0.58
N GLY A 154 -16.33 -11.75 0.43
CA GLY A 154 -17.46 -12.50 0.98
C GLY A 154 -18.79 -12.28 0.27
N LEU A 155 -18.84 -11.39 -0.73
CA LEU A 155 -20.08 -11.01 -1.41
C LEU A 155 -20.82 -12.23 -1.96
N GLN A 156 -22.10 -12.35 -1.61
CA GLN A 156 -22.92 -13.49 -2.02
C GLN A 156 -23.06 -13.59 -3.55
N SER A 157 -22.63 -14.71 -4.12
CA SER A 157 -22.77 -14.99 -5.55
C SER A 157 -24.24 -15.01 -6.00
N GLY A 158 -24.53 -14.39 -7.14
CA GLY A 158 -25.88 -14.31 -7.72
C GLY A 158 -26.84 -13.41 -6.94
N TRP A 159 -26.34 -12.61 -5.99
CA TRP A 159 -27.17 -11.69 -5.21
C TRP A 159 -27.51 -10.41 -5.97
N LEU A 160 -26.56 -9.85 -6.73
CA LEU A 160 -26.76 -8.69 -7.60
C LEU A 160 -27.49 -9.07 -8.89
N GLN A 161 -28.34 -8.15 -9.37
CA GLN A 161 -29.04 -8.24 -10.66
C GLN A 161 -28.42 -7.32 -11.72
N ALA A 162 -27.56 -6.37 -11.30
CA ALA A 162 -26.89 -5.43 -12.18
C ALA A 162 -25.78 -6.07 -13.03
N ASP A 163 -25.72 -5.63 -14.29
CA ASP A 163 -24.63 -5.93 -15.23
C ASP A 163 -23.54 -4.84 -15.22
N ILE A 164 -23.83 -3.69 -14.62
CA ILE A 164 -22.98 -2.50 -14.58
C ILE A 164 -22.76 -2.13 -13.13
N LEU A 165 -21.51 -2.05 -12.71
CA LEU A 165 -21.11 -1.54 -11.40
C LEU A 165 -20.42 -0.19 -11.57
N ILE A 166 -20.85 0.79 -10.78
CA ILE A 166 -20.18 2.07 -10.61
C ILE A 166 -19.66 2.10 -9.17
N ASN A 167 -18.36 1.85 -9.03
CA ASN A 167 -17.65 2.02 -7.77
C ASN A 167 -17.40 3.52 -7.56
N THR A 168 -17.60 4.00 -6.34
CA THR A 168 -17.44 5.43 -5.99
C THR A 168 -16.17 5.70 -5.18
N ASP A 169 -15.17 4.84 -5.29
CA ASP A 169 -13.96 4.76 -4.46
C ASP A 169 -12.72 5.38 -5.14
N SER A 170 -12.92 6.06 -6.27
CA SER A 170 -11.88 6.89 -6.87
C SER A 170 -11.84 8.25 -6.19
N GLU A 171 -10.66 8.70 -5.78
CA GLU A 171 -10.46 9.95 -5.06
C GLU A 171 -10.17 11.17 -5.94
N GLU A 172 -10.06 11.01 -7.27
CA GLU A 172 -9.67 12.10 -8.19
C GLU A 172 -10.81 12.42 -9.19
N GLU A 173 -11.27 13.66 -9.19
CA GLU A 173 -12.31 14.13 -10.10
C GLU A 173 -11.80 14.19 -11.55
N GLY A 174 -12.61 13.70 -12.49
CA GLY A 174 -12.25 13.66 -13.91
C GLY A 174 -11.41 12.45 -14.32
N GLU A 175 -11.08 11.55 -13.38
CA GLU A 175 -10.45 10.27 -13.66
C GLU A 175 -11.46 9.12 -13.57
N ILE A 176 -11.37 8.15 -14.50
CA ILE A 176 -12.22 6.96 -14.52
C ILE A 176 -11.31 5.74 -14.47
N TYR A 177 -11.44 4.94 -13.41
CA TYR A 177 -10.70 3.70 -13.28
C TYR A 177 -11.51 2.54 -13.88
N MET A 178 -10.89 1.86 -14.84
CA MET A 178 -11.47 0.70 -15.54
C MET A 178 -10.83 -0.63 -15.12
N GLY A 179 -9.95 -0.59 -14.13
CA GLY A 179 -9.26 -1.74 -13.57
C GLY A 179 -8.21 -1.31 -12.55
N CYS A 180 -7.91 -2.19 -11.60
CA CYS A 180 -6.85 -2.02 -10.62
C CYS A 180 -5.94 -3.26 -10.62
N ALA A 181 -4.79 -3.15 -9.96
CA ALA A 181 -3.90 -4.29 -9.78
C ALA A 181 -4.27 -5.05 -8.50
N GLY A 182 -4.38 -6.37 -8.59
CA GLY A 182 -4.32 -7.24 -7.41
C GLY A 182 -2.92 -7.20 -6.77
N GLY A 183 -2.80 -7.76 -5.57
CA GLY A 183 -1.58 -7.69 -4.77
C GLY A 183 -1.31 -8.98 -4.00
N ILE A 184 -0.04 -9.23 -3.69
CA ILE A 184 0.36 -10.32 -2.80
C ILE A 184 1.67 -9.97 -2.08
N ASP A 185 1.70 -10.21 -0.77
CA ASP A 185 2.92 -10.09 0.02
C ASP A 185 3.82 -11.29 -0.23
N PHE A 186 5.12 -11.04 -0.38
CA PHE A 186 6.11 -12.10 -0.52
C PHE A 186 7.28 -11.86 0.43
N THR A 187 7.60 -12.85 1.26
CA THR A 187 8.70 -12.79 2.21
C THR A 187 9.74 -13.86 1.90
N SER A 188 11.02 -13.48 1.84
CA SER A 188 12.16 -14.40 1.83
C SER A 188 12.89 -14.31 3.16
N ASN A 189 12.94 -15.42 3.90
CA ASN A 189 13.69 -15.54 5.14
C ASN A 189 14.94 -16.40 4.90
N LEU A 190 16.12 -15.77 4.96
CA LEU A 190 17.41 -16.42 4.74
C LEU A 190 18.14 -16.62 6.08
N PRO A 191 18.46 -17.86 6.47
CA PRO A 191 19.29 -18.14 7.64
C PRO A 191 20.70 -17.56 7.49
N LEU A 192 21.23 -16.99 8.58
CA LEU A 192 22.54 -16.37 8.61
C LEU A 192 23.50 -17.16 9.50
N THR A 193 24.77 -17.18 9.11
CA THR A 193 25.85 -17.68 9.94
C THR A 193 26.87 -16.58 10.20
N ARG A 194 27.36 -16.51 11.43
CA ARG A 194 28.18 -15.41 11.91
C ARG A 194 29.53 -15.88 12.44
N GLU A 195 30.51 -14.99 12.36
CA GLU A 195 31.86 -15.14 12.89
C GLU A 195 32.33 -13.84 13.54
N ALA A 196 33.31 -13.94 14.44
CA ALA A 196 33.90 -12.76 15.06
C ALA A 196 34.56 -11.88 13.98
N VAL A 197 34.42 -10.57 14.12
CA VAL A 197 35.16 -9.62 13.28
C VAL A 197 36.67 -9.81 13.57
N PRO A 198 37.52 -10.03 12.54
CA PRO A 198 38.95 -10.22 12.77
C PRO A 198 39.61 -9.01 13.43
N ALA A 199 40.70 -9.25 14.16
CA ALA A 199 41.51 -8.17 14.71
C ALA A 199 42.09 -7.30 13.58
N GLY A 200 42.23 -5.99 13.82
CA GLY A 200 42.73 -5.04 12.81
C GLY A 200 41.69 -4.61 11.77
N PHE A 201 40.39 -4.80 12.06
CA PHE A 201 39.30 -4.28 11.25
C PHE A 201 38.69 -3.03 11.90
N ALA A 202 38.26 -2.09 11.07
CA ALA A 202 37.51 -0.90 11.47
C ALA A 202 36.06 -1.00 10.99
N CYS A 203 35.12 -0.60 11.84
CA CYS A 203 33.68 -0.71 11.58
C CYS A 203 33.10 0.62 11.09
N PHE A 204 32.22 0.55 10.10
CA PHE A 204 31.54 1.69 9.50
C PHE A 204 30.06 1.40 9.32
N LYS A 205 29.25 2.45 9.41
CA LYS A 205 27.86 2.45 8.97
C LYS A 205 27.78 3.20 7.65
N LEU A 206 27.49 2.45 6.58
CA LEU A 206 27.16 2.98 5.26
C LEU A 206 25.65 3.25 5.21
N THR A 207 25.29 4.49 4.93
CA THR A 207 23.90 4.98 4.92
C THR A 207 23.58 5.55 3.56
N LEU A 208 22.60 4.96 2.87
CA LEU A 208 21.98 5.56 1.69
C LEU A 208 20.67 6.20 2.12
N LYS A 209 20.51 7.49 1.88
CA LYS A 209 19.30 8.24 2.24
C LYS A 209 19.02 9.39 1.28
N GLY A 210 17.92 10.10 1.52
CA GLY A 210 17.52 11.27 0.74
C GLY A 210 16.84 10.93 -0.58
N LEU A 211 16.49 9.66 -0.81
CA LEU A 211 15.62 9.30 -1.93
C LEU A 211 14.20 9.84 -1.70
N LYS A 212 13.49 10.10 -2.80
CA LYS A 212 12.12 10.60 -2.77
C LYS A 212 11.18 9.61 -2.11
N GLY A 213 11.31 8.32 -2.46
CA GLY A 213 10.34 7.28 -2.12
C GLY A 213 8.98 7.54 -2.78
N GLY A 214 7.97 6.78 -2.36
CA GLY A 214 6.64 6.90 -2.93
C GLY A 214 5.78 5.66 -2.71
N HIS A 215 4.53 5.69 -3.18
CA HIS A 215 3.66 4.53 -3.14
C HIS A 215 4.10 3.47 -4.17
N SER A 216 4.32 2.23 -3.71
CA SER A 216 4.81 1.10 -4.53
C SER A 216 3.84 0.64 -5.64
N GLY A 217 2.60 1.11 -5.64
CA GLY A 217 1.65 0.91 -6.74
C GLY A 217 1.62 2.13 -7.66
N GLY A 218 1.01 3.21 -7.17
CA GLY A 218 0.77 4.43 -7.95
C GLY A 218 2.02 5.07 -8.53
N GLU A 219 3.17 4.99 -7.85
CA GLU A 219 4.40 5.68 -8.26
C GLU A 219 5.49 4.75 -8.81
N ILE A 220 5.22 3.44 -8.93
CA ILE A 220 6.25 2.46 -9.38
C ILE A 220 6.75 2.72 -10.80
N HIS A 221 5.91 3.33 -11.63
CA HIS A 221 6.20 3.69 -13.01
C HIS A 221 7.17 4.88 -13.13
N LEU A 222 7.38 5.66 -12.07
CA LEU A 222 8.18 6.89 -12.10
C LEU A 222 9.69 6.65 -12.19
N GLY A 223 10.15 5.41 -11.98
CA GLY A 223 11.57 5.04 -12.00
C GLY A 223 12.37 5.62 -10.82
N LEU A 224 11.74 5.70 -9.64
CA LEU A 224 12.39 6.18 -8.41
C LEU A 224 13.40 5.15 -7.88
N GLY A 225 14.41 5.63 -7.16
CA GLY A 225 15.42 4.78 -6.55
C GLY A 225 14.83 3.92 -5.43
N ASN A 226 15.28 2.67 -5.31
CA ASN A 226 14.99 1.80 -4.16
C ASN A 226 16.25 1.66 -3.31
N ALA A 227 16.24 2.19 -2.08
CA ALA A 227 17.41 2.23 -1.21
C ALA A 227 18.01 0.84 -0.94
N ASN A 228 17.17 -0.18 -0.71
CA ASN A 228 17.60 -1.55 -0.45
C ASN A 228 18.40 -2.10 -1.63
N LYS A 229 17.87 -1.93 -2.84
CA LYS A 229 18.50 -2.39 -4.08
C LYS A 229 19.80 -1.65 -4.40
N LEU A 230 19.83 -0.33 -4.22
CA LEU A 230 21.01 0.48 -4.49
C LEU A 230 22.16 0.17 -3.52
N LEU A 231 21.85 -0.09 -2.25
CA LEU A 231 22.88 -0.49 -1.27
C LEU A 231 23.35 -1.93 -1.52
N ALA A 232 22.45 -2.85 -1.90
CA ALA A 232 22.83 -4.19 -2.31
C ALA A 232 23.75 -4.20 -3.54
N ARG A 233 23.51 -3.32 -4.52
CA ARG A 233 24.37 -3.15 -5.70
C ARG A 233 25.79 -2.73 -5.32
N PHE A 234 25.96 -1.83 -4.36
CA PHE A 234 27.30 -1.47 -3.84
C PHE A 234 28.00 -2.70 -3.23
N LEU A 235 27.31 -3.41 -2.34
CA LEU A 235 27.87 -4.59 -1.69
C LEU A 235 28.22 -5.69 -2.70
N ALA A 236 27.37 -5.92 -3.72
CA ALA A 236 27.61 -6.93 -4.74
C ALA A 236 28.83 -6.62 -5.61
N GLY A 237 29.12 -5.33 -5.85
CA GLY A 237 30.30 -4.92 -6.61
C GLY A 237 31.61 -4.93 -5.82
N HIS A 238 31.54 -4.69 -4.50
CA HIS A 238 32.73 -4.30 -3.72
C HIS A 238 32.99 -5.16 -2.47
N ALA A 239 32.08 -6.04 -2.05
CA ALA A 239 32.28 -6.80 -0.81
C ALA A 239 33.44 -7.80 -0.89
N GLU A 240 33.61 -8.46 -2.04
CA GLU A 240 34.68 -9.45 -2.25
C GLU A 240 36.06 -8.79 -2.38
N GLU A 241 36.17 -7.71 -3.18
CA GLU A 241 37.45 -7.00 -3.37
C GLU A 241 37.97 -6.33 -2.09
N LEU A 242 37.08 -5.93 -1.18
CA LEU A 242 37.44 -5.30 0.09
C LEU A 242 37.65 -6.31 1.24
N ASP A 243 37.40 -7.60 0.99
CA ASP A 243 37.18 -8.63 2.02
C ASP A 243 36.26 -8.12 3.15
N LEU A 244 35.18 -7.47 2.76
CA LEU A 244 34.29 -6.76 3.66
C LEU A 244 33.48 -7.74 4.53
N ARG A 245 33.44 -7.51 5.84
CA ARG A 245 32.63 -8.26 6.79
C ARG A 245 31.32 -7.51 7.02
N LEU A 246 30.18 -8.06 6.59
CA LEU A 246 28.87 -7.44 6.80
C LEU A 246 28.34 -7.80 8.19
N ILE A 247 27.99 -6.81 8.99
CA ILE A 247 27.52 -7.00 10.37
C ILE A 247 25.99 -6.90 10.45
N ASP A 248 25.41 -5.90 9.78
CA ASP A 248 23.98 -5.60 9.85
C ASP A 248 23.49 -4.95 8.55
N PHE A 249 22.21 -5.15 8.21
CA PHE A 249 21.54 -4.52 7.08
C PHE A 249 20.07 -4.27 7.39
N ASN A 250 19.62 -3.02 7.29
CA ASN A 250 18.22 -2.66 7.47
C ASN A 250 17.82 -1.58 6.46
N GLY A 251 16.61 -1.63 5.92
CA GLY A 251 16.13 -0.56 5.06
C GLY A 251 14.66 -0.66 4.69
N GLY A 252 14.07 0.52 4.45
CA GLY A 252 12.62 0.68 4.32
C GLY A 252 11.84 0.55 5.62
N THR A 253 10.55 0.84 5.56
CA THR A 253 9.65 0.85 6.73
C THR A 253 8.34 0.12 6.48
N LEU A 254 7.78 0.24 5.26
CA LEU A 254 6.52 -0.38 4.87
C LEU A 254 6.67 -1.04 3.50
N ARG A 255 6.06 -2.21 3.33
CA ARG A 255 6.12 -3.00 2.07
C ARG A 255 5.49 -2.26 0.88
N ASN A 256 4.46 -1.46 1.14
CA ASN A 256 3.76 -0.68 0.13
C ASN A 256 4.43 0.67 -0.19
N ALA A 257 5.59 0.98 0.42
CA ALA A 257 6.35 2.19 0.15
C ALA A 257 7.70 1.88 -0.51
N ILE A 258 8.08 2.66 -1.52
CA ILE A 258 9.41 2.61 -2.14
C ILE A 258 10.42 3.11 -1.09
N PRO A 259 11.42 2.29 -0.69
CA PRO A 259 12.26 2.57 0.46
C PRO A 259 13.21 3.74 0.18
N ARG A 260 13.15 4.72 1.07
CA ARG A 260 13.90 5.98 0.97
C ARG A 260 15.31 5.91 1.55
N GLU A 261 15.47 5.04 2.53
CA GLU A 261 16.68 4.90 3.33
C GLU A 261 17.01 3.42 3.54
N ALA A 262 18.30 3.12 3.50
CA ALA A 262 18.86 1.82 3.84
C ALA A 262 20.24 2.00 4.48
N PHE A 263 20.59 1.05 5.35
CA PHE A 263 21.77 1.12 6.20
C PHE A 263 22.46 -0.25 6.19
N ALA A 264 23.78 -0.24 6.07
CA ALA A 264 24.62 -1.42 6.24
C ALA A 264 25.74 -1.10 7.23
N THR A 265 25.88 -1.93 8.26
CA THR A 265 27.04 -1.89 9.15
C THR A 265 28.04 -2.92 8.66
N LEU A 266 29.27 -2.49 8.42
CA LEU A 266 30.31 -3.28 7.76
C LEU A 266 31.66 -3.05 8.44
N ALA A 267 32.54 -4.03 8.37
CA ALA A 267 33.91 -3.93 8.83
C ALA A 267 34.88 -4.28 7.69
N VAL A 268 35.98 -3.55 7.60
CA VAL A 268 37.07 -3.80 6.64
C VAL A 268 38.41 -3.74 7.37
N ALA A 269 39.43 -4.43 6.85
CA ALA A 269 40.79 -4.29 7.36
C ALA A 269 41.20 -2.80 7.36
N THR A 270 41.95 -2.35 8.38
CA THR A 270 42.36 -0.94 8.51
C THR A 270 43.06 -0.42 7.25
N ASP A 271 43.83 -1.27 6.56
CA ASP A 271 44.52 -0.93 5.31
C ASP A 271 43.56 -0.72 4.12
N ASN A 272 42.36 -1.31 4.16
CA ASN A 272 41.31 -1.17 3.14
C ASN A 272 40.39 0.04 3.37
N VAL A 273 40.53 0.77 4.49
CA VAL A 273 39.67 1.93 4.81
C VAL A 273 39.76 3.02 3.73
N GLY A 274 40.97 3.25 3.20
CA GLY A 274 41.17 4.21 2.11
C GLY A 274 40.46 3.79 0.83
N ALA A 275 40.55 2.51 0.46
CA ALA A 275 39.86 1.95 -0.71
C ALA A 275 38.33 2.03 -0.55
N LEU A 276 37.79 1.64 0.60
CA LEU A 276 36.37 1.75 0.91
C LEU A 276 35.84 3.18 0.73
N LYS A 277 36.54 4.19 1.29
CA LYS A 277 36.14 5.60 1.15
C LYS A 277 36.12 6.06 -0.31
N THR A 278 37.14 5.67 -1.09
CA THR A 278 37.22 5.98 -2.52
C THR A 278 36.05 5.35 -3.29
N LEU A 279 35.76 4.08 -3.05
CA LEU A 279 34.68 3.35 -3.73
C LEU A 279 33.30 3.90 -3.37
N VAL A 280 33.07 4.24 -2.09
CA VAL A 280 31.81 4.88 -1.66
C VAL A 280 31.61 6.23 -2.37
N ASN A 281 32.66 7.05 -2.46
CA ASN A 281 32.57 8.34 -3.16
C ASN A 281 32.32 8.15 -4.66
N ALA A 282 33.07 7.26 -5.31
CA ALA A 282 32.88 6.96 -6.73
C ALA A 282 31.46 6.42 -7.00
N TYR A 283 30.95 5.53 -6.15
CA TYR A 283 29.60 5.00 -6.29
C TYR A 283 28.52 6.06 -6.05
N GLN A 284 28.73 6.99 -5.11
CA GLN A 284 27.83 8.13 -4.94
C GLN A 284 27.75 8.97 -6.22
N ASP A 285 28.88 9.25 -6.87
CA ASP A 285 28.90 10.03 -8.11
C ASP A 285 28.20 9.29 -9.26
N ILE A 286 28.38 7.96 -9.34
CA ILE A 286 27.63 7.10 -10.27
C ILE A 286 26.12 7.25 -10.03
N LEU A 287 25.65 7.09 -8.79
CA LEU A 287 24.22 7.17 -8.48
C LEU A 287 23.64 8.56 -8.73
N LYS A 288 24.38 9.63 -8.38
CA LYS A 288 23.96 11.01 -8.64
C LYS A 288 23.85 11.29 -10.13
N ASN A 289 24.71 10.68 -10.96
CA ASN A 289 24.61 10.80 -12.42
C ASN A 289 23.45 9.98 -12.98
N GLU A 290 23.32 8.71 -12.60
CA GLU A 290 22.27 7.81 -13.10
C GLU A 290 20.86 8.28 -12.72
N LEU A 291 20.69 8.86 -11.52
CA LEU A 291 19.39 9.22 -10.95
C LEU A 291 19.17 10.75 -10.87
N ALA A 292 20.02 11.55 -11.52
CA ALA A 292 20.04 13.02 -11.41
C ALA A 292 18.65 13.68 -11.54
N GLU A 293 17.86 13.22 -12.50
CA GLU A 293 16.54 13.78 -12.82
C GLU A 293 15.48 13.49 -11.74
N LYS A 294 15.61 12.36 -11.04
CA LYS A 294 14.58 11.85 -10.11
C LYS A 294 14.98 12.00 -8.64
N GLU A 295 16.27 11.86 -8.31
CA GLU A 295 16.78 11.70 -6.95
C GLU A 295 17.81 12.78 -6.57
N LYS A 296 17.35 14.04 -6.56
CA LYS A 296 18.22 15.22 -6.36
C LYS A 296 18.92 15.27 -5.00
N ASN A 297 18.34 14.62 -3.99
CA ASN A 297 18.82 14.66 -2.60
C ASN A 297 19.54 13.37 -2.18
N LEU A 298 19.79 12.45 -3.12
CA LEU A 298 20.48 11.19 -2.84
C LEU A 298 21.86 11.45 -2.23
N THR A 299 22.09 10.86 -1.06
CA THR A 299 23.36 10.94 -0.36
C THR A 299 23.78 9.58 0.15
N LEU A 300 25.07 9.27 0.01
CA LEU A 300 25.71 8.10 0.58
C LEU A 300 26.71 8.55 1.64
N GLN A 301 26.52 8.11 2.88
CA GLN A 301 27.34 8.54 4.03
C GLN A 301 28.04 7.33 4.65
N LEU A 302 29.35 7.45 4.85
CA LEU A 302 30.16 6.45 5.53
C LEU A 302 30.67 7.04 6.84
N ASN A 303 30.12 6.55 7.96
CA ASN A 303 30.51 7.00 9.29
C ASN A 303 31.17 5.87 10.05
N GLU A 304 32.29 6.14 10.71
CA GLU A 304 32.92 5.18 11.62
C GLU A 304 32.03 4.95 12.84
N VAL A 305 31.90 3.70 13.26
CA VAL A 305 31.05 3.30 14.39
C VAL A 305 31.74 2.21 15.19
N ALA A 306 31.46 2.14 16.49
CA ALA A 306 31.80 0.96 17.29
C ALA A 306 30.74 -0.12 17.10
N SER A 307 31.16 -1.38 17.00
CA SER A 307 30.26 -2.53 17.03
C SER A 307 30.97 -3.73 17.65
N ASP A 308 30.27 -4.41 18.54
CA ASP A 308 30.65 -5.67 19.18
C ASP A 308 29.95 -6.88 18.56
N LYS A 309 29.08 -6.65 17.56
CA LYS A 309 28.33 -7.71 16.89
C LYS A 309 29.24 -8.52 15.97
N ALA A 310 29.01 -9.84 15.95
CA ALA A 310 29.63 -10.75 15.00
C ALA A 310 29.19 -10.42 13.57
N ALA A 311 30.12 -10.51 12.62
CA ALA A 311 29.82 -10.34 11.20
C ALA A 311 29.28 -11.63 10.59
N LEU A 312 28.68 -11.55 9.42
CA LEU A 312 28.37 -12.72 8.60
C LEU A 312 29.66 -13.40 8.14
N THR A 313 29.63 -14.73 8.09
CA THR A 313 30.66 -15.50 7.37
C THR A 313 30.65 -15.12 5.89
N ALA A 314 31.78 -15.23 5.20
CA ALA A 314 31.85 -14.91 3.76
C ALA A 314 30.77 -15.62 2.92
N PRO A 315 30.51 -16.95 3.06
CA PRO A 315 29.42 -17.60 2.34
C PRO A 315 28.03 -17.03 2.65
N SER A 316 27.77 -16.69 3.93
CA SER A 316 26.49 -16.12 4.35
C SER A 316 26.31 -14.69 3.81
N ARG A 317 27.36 -13.88 3.85
CA ARG A 317 27.41 -12.53 3.26
C ARG A 317 27.11 -12.60 1.77
N ASP A 318 27.84 -13.45 1.04
CA ASP A 318 27.74 -13.52 -0.41
C ASP A 318 26.37 -14.01 -0.85
N THR A 319 25.82 -15.01 -0.16
CA THR A 319 24.47 -15.52 -0.42
C THR A 319 23.42 -14.43 -0.22
N PHE A 320 23.46 -13.70 0.90
CA PHE A 320 22.54 -12.60 1.17
C PHE A 320 22.66 -11.48 0.14
N VAL A 321 23.88 -10.99 -0.10
CA VAL A 321 24.14 -9.87 -1.01
C VAL A 321 23.71 -10.23 -2.43
N ARG A 322 24.02 -11.45 -2.91
CA ARG A 322 23.62 -11.91 -4.24
C ARG A 322 22.11 -12.11 -4.35
N LEU A 323 21.46 -12.67 -3.32
CA LEU A 323 20.00 -12.79 -3.28
C LEU A 323 19.37 -11.40 -3.41
N LEU A 324 19.69 -10.48 -2.51
CA LEU A 324 19.10 -9.15 -2.51
C LEU A 324 19.42 -8.37 -3.79
N ASN A 325 20.63 -8.51 -4.36
CA ASN A 325 21.00 -7.88 -5.62
C ASN A 325 20.30 -8.49 -6.84
N ALA A 326 20.05 -9.80 -6.86
CA ALA A 326 19.38 -10.50 -7.95
C ALA A 326 17.85 -10.42 -7.90
N THR A 327 17.25 -10.22 -6.71
CA THR A 327 15.80 -10.06 -6.56
C THR A 327 15.29 -8.94 -7.48
N PRO A 328 14.32 -9.22 -8.38
CA PRO A 328 13.80 -8.19 -9.27
C PRO A 328 13.14 -7.05 -8.47
N ASN A 329 13.05 -5.86 -9.06
CA ASN A 329 12.41 -4.70 -8.41
C ASN A 329 11.95 -3.69 -9.46
N GLY A 330 10.82 -3.03 -9.19
CA GLY A 330 10.21 -2.05 -10.08
C GLY A 330 9.21 -2.70 -11.03
N VAL A 331 9.08 -2.10 -12.21
CA VAL A 331 8.21 -2.61 -13.29
C VAL A 331 8.79 -3.90 -13.87
N ILE A 332 7.99 -4.97 -13.86
CA ILE A 332 8.29 -6.24 -14.52
C ILE A 332 7.78 -6.21 -15.96
N ARG A 333 6.55 -5.73 -16.16
CA ARG A 333 5.89 -5.68 -17.47
C ARG A 333 4.94 -4.49 -17.56
N ASN A 334 4.96 -3.81 -18.70
CA ASN A 334 3.94 -2.82 -19.05
C ASN A 334 2.82 -3.50 -19.86
N SER A 335 1.61 -2.99 -19.75
CA SER A 335 0.46 -3.50 -20.46
C SER A 335 0.52 -3.14 -21.95
N ASP A 336 0.26 -4.12 -22.82
CA ASP A 336 0.07 -3.88 -24.26
C ASP A 336 -1.37 -3.45 -24.58
N VAL A 337 -2.34 -3.80 -23.72
CA VAL A 337 -3.76 -3.47 -23.91
C VAL A 337 -4.11 -2.08 -23.36
N ALA A 338 -3.45 -1.66 -22.27
CA ALA A 338 -3.62 -0.35 -21.66
C ALA A 338 -2.30 0.44 -21.75
N LYS A 339 -2.17 1.25 -22.80
CA LYS A 339 -0.94 2.01 -23.09
C LYS A 339 -0.56 2.92 -21.92
N GLY A 340 0.68 2.80 -21.46
CA GLY A 340 1.23 3.61 -20.36
C GLY A 340 0.92 3.06 -18.97
N VAL A 341 0.20 1.93 -18.87
CA VAL A 341 -0.14 1.30 -17.60
C VAL A 341 0.85 0.17 -17.31
N VAL A 342 1.31 0.10 -16.06
CA VAL A 342 2.12 -1.02 -15.56
C VAL A 342 1.20 -2.22 -15.36
N GLU A 343 1.53 -3.34 -16.00
CA GLU A 343 0.76 -4.58 -15.86
C GLU A 343 1.21 -5.37 -14.64
N THR A 344 2.52 -5.51 -14.43
CA THR A 344 3.08 -6.27 -13.30
C THR A 344 4.30 -5.54 -12.75
N SER A 345 4.40 -5.47 -11.43
CA SER A 345 5.54 -4.88 -10.71
C SER A 345 5.79 -5.58 -9.38
N LEU A 346 6.94 -5.29 -8.79
CA LEU A 346 7.19 -5.57 -7.38
C LEU A 346 8.06 -4.50 -6.73
N ASN A 347 7.89 -4.31 -5.43
CA ASN A 347 8.73 -3.43 -4.63
C ASN A 347 9.43 -4.24 -3.51
N VAL A 348 10.76 -4.19 -3.46
CA VAL A 348 11.55 -4.68 -2.31
C VAL A 348 11.48 -3.63 -1.20
N GLY A 349 10.38 -3.65 -0.45
CA GLY A 349 9.98 -2.56 0.43
C GLY A 349 10.72 -2.53 1.76
N VAL A 350 10.93 -3.69 2.40
CA VAL A 350 11.57 -3.78 3.72
C VAL A 350 12.60 -4.89 3.75
N VAL A 351 13.77 -4.60 4.29
CA VAL A 351 14.79 -5.61 4.63
C VAL A 351 15.16 -5.44 6.09
N THR A 352 15.05 -6.51 6.86
CA THR A 352 15.37 -6.50 8.30
C THR A 352 16.32 -7.65 8.62
N MET A 353 17.48 -7.32 9.18
CA MET A 353 18.46 -8.32 9.61
C MET A 353 18.41 -8.50 11.12
N SER A 354 18.31 -9.75 11.55
CA SER A 354 18.49 -10.18 12.94
C SER A 354 19.82 -10.91 13.10
N ASP A 355 20.11 -11.41 14.31
CA ASP A 355 21.31 -12.19 14.55
C ASP A 355 21.29 -13.54 13.81
N ALA A 356 20.11 -14.15 13.59
CA ALA A 356 19.99 -15.50 13.05
C ALA A 356 19.47 -15.56 11.60
N ASN A 357 18.79 -14.52 11.12
CA ASN A 357 18.20 -14.49 9.79
C ASN A 357 18.13 -13.07 9.23
N VAL A 358 17.88 -12.98 7.93
CA VAL A 358 17.45 -11.75 7.27
C VAL A 358 16.13 -12.00 6.56
N GLU A 359 15.20 -11.07 6.73
CA GLU A 359 13.89 -11.08 6.08
C GLU A 359 13.85 -9.99 5.01
N ILE A 360 13.45 -10.38 3.81
CA ILE A 360 13.25 -9.49 2.66
C ILE A 360 11.76 -9.54 2.34
N HIS A 361 11.08 -8.42 2.56
CA HIS A 361 9.66 -8.27 2.29
C HIS A 361 9.42 -7.49 1.01
N CYS A 362 8.67 -8.10 0.11
CA CYS A 362 8.25 -7.55 -1.16
C CYS A 362 6.72 -7.46 -1.23
N LEU A 363 6.22 -6.46 -1.95
CA LEU A 363 4.83 -6.41 -2.39
C LEU A 363 4.80 -6.52 -3.91
N ILE A 364 4.15 -7.57 -4.42
CA ILE A 364 3.94 -7.81 -5.85
C ILE A 364 2.58 -7.24 -6.21
N ARG A 365 2.48 -6.60 -7.38
CA ARG A 365 1.23 -6.07 -7.93
C ARG A 365 1.06 -6.49 -9.37
N SER A 366 -0.16 -6.83 -9.78
CA SER A 366 -0.45 -7.16 -11.17
C SER A 366 -1.90 -6.91 -11.56
N LEU A 367 -2.15 -6.41 -12.77
CA LEU A 367 -3.50 -6.34 -13.38
C LEU A 367 -4.05 -7.73 -13.74
N ILE A 368 -3.16 -8.72 -13.86
CA ILE A 368 -3.51 -10.10 -14.19
C ILE A 368 -2.90 -11.07 -13.17
N ASP A 369 -3.69 -12.02 -12.68
CA ASP A 369 -3.23 -12.97 -11.66
C ASP A 369 -2.07 -13.83 -12.17
N SER A 370 -2.07 -14.22 -13.44
CA SER A 370 -0.96 -14.98 -14.03
C SER A 370 0.39 -14.23 -13.99
N GLY A 371 0.37 -12.89 -14.06
CA GLY A 371 1.56 -12.05 -13.89
C GLY A 371 2.04 -12.01 -12.43
N LYS A 372 1.10 -11.96 -11.48
CA LYS A 372 1.35 -12.05 -10.04
C LYS A 372 2.02 -13.39 -9.70
N ASP A 373 1.43 -14.49 -10.17
CA ASP A 373 1.94 -15.85 -9.98
C ASP A 373 3.33 -16.06 -10.60
N TYR A 374 3.58 -15.47 -11.76
CA TYR A 374 4.90 -15.51 -12.40
C TYR A 374 5.98 -14.87 -11.53
N VAL A 375 5.71 -13.70 -10.95
CA VAL A 375 6.68 -13.03 -10.06
C VAL A 375 6.86 -13.81 -8.76
N VAL A 376 5.80 -14.37 -8.18
CA VAL A 376 5.89 -15.28 -7.02
C VAL A 376 6.80 -16.47 -7.36
N SER A 377 6.60 -17.12 -8.51
CA SER A 377 7.41 -18.24 -8.97
C SER A 377 8.89 -17.85 -9.18
N MET A 378 9.15 -16.64 -9.71
CA MET A 378 10.49 -16.11 -9.89
C MET A 378 11.21 -15.90 -8.55
N LEU A 379 10.52 -15.28 -7.57
CA LEU A 379 11.08 -15.05 -6.24
C LEU A 379 11.28 -16.36 -5.47
N ASP A 380 10.35 -17.31 -5.59
CA ASP A 380 10.50 -18.64 -5.00
C ASP A 380 11.70 -19.39 -5.58
N SER A 381 11.92 -19.29 -6.90
CA SER A 381 13.09 -19.87 -7.57
C SER A 381 14.39 -19.26 -7.07
N LEU A 382 14.45 -17.93 -6.91
CA LEU A 382 15.62 -17.24 -6.33
C LEU A 382 15.84 -17.62 -4.86
N GLY A 383 14.78 -17.71 -4.08
CA GLY A 383 14.84 -18.16 -2.68
C GLY A 383 15.43 -19.56 -2.56
N LYS A 384 14.98 -20.50 -3.40
CA LYS A 384 15.54 -21.87 -3.47
C LYS A 384 17.02 -21.89 -3.83
N LEU A 385 17.46 -21.08 -4.80
CA LEU A 385 18.88 -20.98 -5.16
C LEU A 385 19.74 -20.44 -4.02
N ALA A 386 19.20 -19.52 -3.21
CA ALA A 386 19.89 -18.95 -2.06
C ALA A 386 19.73 -19.76 -0.76
N GLY A 387 18.89 -20.81 -0.75
CA GLY A 387 18.55 -21.55 0.47
C GLY A 387 17.66 -20.78 1.45
N ALA A 388 16.93 -19.77 0.98
CA ALA A 388 15.93 -19.05 1.76
C ALA A 388 14.59 -19.79 1.80
N LYS A 389 13.84 -19.62 2.89
CA LYS A 389 12.42 -20.02 2.97
C LYS A 389 11.56 -18.88 2.49
N THR A 390 10.64 -19.17 1.58
CA THR A 390 9.77 -18.21 0.91
C THR A 390 8.31 -18.42 1.33
N GLU A 391 7.57 -17.34 1.51
CA GLU A 391 6.14 -17.37 1.82
C GLU A 391 5.44 -16.27 1.01
N ALA A 392 4.32 -16.63 0.37
CA ALA A 392 3.41 -15.68 -0.25
C ALA A 392 2.10 -15.65 0.54
N LYS A 393 1.57 -14.46 0.85
CA LYS A 393 0.41 -14.30 1.74
C LYS A 393 -0.44 -13.09 1.37
N GLY A 394 -1.71 -13.11 1.76
CA GLY A 394 -2.62 -11.98 1.55
C GLY A 394 -2.82 -11.67 0.06
N SER A 395 -3.04 -12.71 -0.76
CA SER A 395 -3.36 -12.51 -2.17
C SER A 395 -4.76 -11.93 -2.32
N TYR A 396 -4.88 -10.86 -3.10
CA TYR A 396 -6.14 -10.26 -3.53
C TYR A 396 -6.12 -9.94 -5.02
#